data_AF-A0A182SF58-F1
#
_entry.id   AF-A0A182SF58-F1
#
_cell.length_a   1.000
_cell.length_b   1.000
_cell.length_c   1.000
_cell.angle_alpha   90.00
_cell.angle_beta   90.00
_cell.angle_gamma   90.00
#
_symmetry.space_group_name_H-M   'P 1'
#
loop_
_entity.id
_entity.type
_entity.pdbx_description
1 polymer ?
#
loop_
_entity_poly.entity_id
_entity_poly.type
_entity_poly.pdbx_seq_one_letter_code
_entity_poly.pdbx_strand_id
1 'polypeptide(L)'
;MRLPFELNESYGFIHDKRLPRKREPHESKALEIEMGRVKKWLKLLGLSSQPTKRSWDDKAVQVKVRKRVFKGIPEKIRGKVWCKLLNLEQVMKAEEGKYKKMLELARNWSTEARQIDKDVNRQFRDHIFYRERYSDMQRSLFNVLVAYSMYNSEV
;
A
#
# COMPACT_ATOMS: atom_id res chain seq x y z
N MET A 1 23.38 20.76 -1.97
CA MET A 1 23.79 19.41 -1.53
C MET A 1 23.03 18.38 -2.36
N ARG A 2 23.71 17.57 -3.18
CA ARG A 2 23.07 16.44 -3.90
C ARG A 2 22.98 15.25 -2.94
N LEU A 3 21.79 14.68 -2.77
CA LEU A 3 21.61 13.43 -2.04
C LEU A 3 22.35 12.31 -2.81
N PRO A 4 23.23 11.52 -2.16
CA PRO A 4 24.08 10.54 -2.83
C PRO A 4 23.36 9.23 -3.22
N PHE A 5 22.05 9.14 -2.99
CA PHE A 5 21.26 7.95 -3.25
C PHE A 5 20.29 8.21 -4.40
N GLU A 6 20.55 7.60 -5.56
CA GLU A 6 19.60 7.58 -6.68
C GLU A 6 18.37 6.77 -6.23
N LEU A 7 17.25 7.48 -6.03
CA LEU A 7 15.97 6.93 -5.62
C LEU A 7 15.39 6.11 -6.78
N ASN A 8 15.77 4.84 -6.91
CA ASN A 8 15.16 3.94 -7.87
C ASN A 8 15.07 2.54 -7.27
N GLU A 9 14.00 2.31 -6.53
CA GLU A 9 13.15 1.11 -6.66
C GLU A 9 11.77 1.52 -6.19
N SER A 10 10.71 0.97 -6.79
CA SER A 10 9.33 1.44 -6.64
C SER A 10 8.80 1.49 -5.19
N TYR A 11 9.54 0.91 -4.24
CA TYR A 11 9.23 0.87 -2.82
C TYR A 11 10.24 1.60 -1.93
N GLY A 12 11.44 1.98 -2.41
CA GLY A 12 12.41 2.74 -1.61
C GLY A 12 13.42 1.89 -0.81
N PHE A 13 13.63 0.63 -1.17
CA PHE A 13 14.74 -0.18 -0.67
C PHE A 13 16.08 0.22 -1.30
N ILE A 14 17.13 0.25 -0.49
CA ILE A 14 18.49 0.63 -0.86
C ILE A 14 19.21 -0.62 -1.32
N HIS A 15 19.89 -0.52 -2.46
CA HIS A 15 20.66 -1.60 -3.07
C HIS A 15 22.15 -1.28 -3.09
N ASP A 16 22.97 -2.27 -2.77
CA ASP A 16 24.44 -2.14 -2.78
C ASP A 16 25.00 -1.92 -4.19
N LYS A 17 24.30 -2.43 -5.22
CA LYS A 17 24.68 -2.27 -6.62
C LYS A 17 23.89 -1.13 -7.24
N ARG A 18 24.60 -0.21 -7.90
CA ARG A 18 23.97 0.79 -8.77
C ARG A 18 23.16 0.08 -9.86
N LEU A 19 21.89 0.42 -9.96
CA LEU A 19 21.03 -0.07 -11.03
C LEU A 19 21.52 0.45 -12.39
N PRO A 20 21.29 -0.30 -13.47
CA PRO A 20 21.60 0.14 -14.83
C PRO A 20 20.95 1.49 -15.14
N ARG A 21 21.72 2.45 -15.67
CA ARG A 21 21.21 3.79 -16.03
C ARG A 21 20.29 3.79 -17.25
N LYS A 22 20.45 2.81 -18.14
CA LYS A 22 19.60 2.61 -19.31
C LYS A 22 18.70 1.42 -19.06
N ARG A 23 17.41 1.62 -19.32
CA ARG A 23 16.41 0.55 -19.29
C ARG A 23 16.67 -0.38 -20.47
N GLU A 24 16.85 -1.65 -20.17
CA GLU A 24 17.00 -2.65 -21.21
C GLU A 24 15.70 -2.77 -22.05
N PRO A 25 15.76 -3.18 -23.32
CA PRO A 25 14.57 -3.32 -24.17
C PRO A 25 13.47 -4.20 -23.55
N HIS A 26 13.85 -5.19 -22.74
CA HIS A 26 12.90 -6.06 -22.02
C HIS A 26 12.10 -5.30 -20.94
N GLU A 27 12.69 -4.31 -20.28
CA GLU A 27 12.02 -3.48 -19.27
C GLU A 27 11.00 -2.55 -19.91
N SER A 28 11.32 -1.98 -21.07
CA SER A 28 10.40 -1.13 -21.84
C SER A 28 9.13 -1.89 -22.24
N LYS A 29 9.30 -3.13 -22.72
CA LYS A 29 8.18 -4.02 -23.04
C LYS A 29 7.36 -4.39 -21.79
N ALA A 30 8.02 -4.65 -20.67
CA ALA A 30 7.34 -4.93 -19.40
C ALA A 30 6.49 -3.74 -18.92
N LEU A 31 7.02 -2.52 -19.03
CA LEU A 31 6.29 -1.29 -18.70
C LEU A 31 5.08 -1.06 -19.60
N GLU A 32 5.20 -1.33 -20.90
CA GLU A 32 4.07 -1.23 -21.83
C GLU A 32 2.95 -2.22 -21.46
N ILE A 33 3.32 -3.46 -21.14
CA ILE A 33 2.39 -4.48 -20.66
C ILE A 33 1.72 -4.03 -19.36
N GLU A 34 2.50 -3.52 -18.39
CA GLU A 34 1.98 -3.00 -17.13
C GLU A 34 1.00 -1.85 -17.36
N MET A 35 1.31 -0.93 -18.28
CA MET A 35 0.43 0.18 -18.61
C MET A 35 -0.86 -0.29 -19.30
N GLY A 36 -0.78 -1.32 -20.14
CA GLY A 36 -1.96 -2.00 -20.66
C GLY A 36 -2.82 -2.64 -19.56
N ARG A 37 -2.22 -3.14 -18.47
CA ARG A 37 -2.95 -3.65 -17.30
C ARG A 37 -3.59 -2.52 -16.50
N VAL A 38 -2.88 -1.41 -16.26
CA VAL A 38 -3.40 -0.23 -15.55
C VAL A 38 -4.64 0.31 -16.24
N LYS A 39 -4.62 0.51 -17.56
CA LYS A 39 -5.78 0.98 -18.34
C LYS A 39 -7.01 0.07 -18.16
N LYS A 40 -6.80 -1.25 -18.16
CA LYS A 40 -7.88 -2.25 -17.97
C LYS A 40 -8.46 -2.18 -16.56
N TRP A 41 -7.64 -1.93 -15.55
CA TRP A 41 -8.09 -1.77 -14.17
C TRP A 41 -8.79 -0.44 -13.93
N LEU A 42 -8.29 0.67 -14.47
CA LEU A 42 -8.97 1.98 -14.38
C LEU A 42 -10.40 1.89 -14.95
N LYS A 43 -10.56 1.17 -16.07
CA LYS A 43 -11.89 0.88 -16.63
C LYS A 43 -12.76 0.05 -15.70
N LEU A 44 -12.20 -0.95 -15.00
CA LEU A 44 -12.98 -1.74 -14.03
C LEU A 44 -13.37 -0.94 -12.79
N LEU A 45 -12.51 -0.02 -12.35
CA LEU A 45 -12.77 0.84 -11.20
C LEU A 45 -13.71 2.02 -11.51
N GLY A 46 -14.14 2.19 -12.76
CA GLY A 46 -14.94 3.36 -13.16
C GLY A 46 -14.16 4.68 -13.17
N LEU A 47 -12.82 4.61 -13.22
CA LEU A 47 -11.92 5.76 -13.19
C LEU A 47 -11.36 6.12 -14.58
N SER A 48 -11.84 5.46 -15.64
CA SER A 48 -11.48 5.80 -17.01
C SER A 48 -12.42 6.85 -17.58
N SER A 49 -11.95 7.64 -18.55
CA SER A 49 -12.78 8.60 -19.30
C SER A 49 -13.97 7.95 -20.02
N GLN A 50 -13.92 6.63 -20.26
CA GLN A 50 -15.04 5.88 -20.81
C GLN A 50 -15.94 5.34 -19.68
N PRO A 51 -17.27 5.48 -19.79
CA PRO A 51 -18.20 4.94 -18.81
C PRO A 51 -18.16 3.41 -18.76
N THR A 52 -18.36 2.86 -17.57
CA THR A 52 -18.46 1.42 -17.33
C THR A 52 -19.81 0.90 -17.80
N LYS A 53 -19.81 -0.11 -18.66
CA LYS A 53 -21.06 -0.75 -19.14
C LYS A 53 -21.79 -1.58 -18.08
N ARG A 54 -21.10 -2.00 -17.01
CA ARG A 54 -21.64 -2.87 -15.96
C ARG A 54 -21.12 -2.40 -14.60
N SER A 55 -21.94 -2.58 -13.56
CA SER A 55 -21.56 -2.30 -12.17
C SER A 55 -20.39 -3.18 -11.72
N TRP A 56 -19.63 -2.70 -10.74
CA TRP A 56 -18.60 -3.48 -10.06
C TRP A 56 -19.16 -4.81 -9.54
N ASP A 57 -20.39 -4.81 -9.01
CA ASP A 57 -21.02 -5.96 -8.36
C ASP A 57 -21.64 -6.96 -9.36
N ASP A 58 -21.59 -6.68 -10.68
CA ASP A 58 -22.04 -7.62 -11.71
C ASP A 58 -21.22 -8.92 -11.67
N LYS A 59 -21.90 -10.07 -11.71
CA LYS A 59 -21.25 -11.40 -11.64
C LYS A 59 -20.15 -11.59 -12.68
N ALA A 60 -20.35 -11.12 -13.91
CA ALA A 60 -19.33 -11.27 -14.95
C ALA A 60 -18.15 -10.32 -14.75
N VAL A 61 -18.39 -9.13 -14.17
CA VAL A 61 -17.33 -8.21 -13.73
C VAL A 61 -16.52 -8.83 -12.60
N GLN A 62 -17.15 -9.43 -11.59
CA GLN A 62 -16.46 -10.11 -10.48
C GLN A 62 -15.58 -11.27 -10.95
N VAL A 63 -16.06 -12.11 -11.88
CA VAL A 63 -15.24 -13.16 -12.51
C VAL A 63 -14.02 -12.58 -13.22
N LYS A 64 -14.19 -11.44 -13.92
CA LYS A 64 -13.09 -10.73 -14.59
C LYS A 64 -12.11 -10.13 -13.58
N VAL A 65 -12.59 -9.54 -12.48
CA VAL A 65 -11.76 -9.00 -11.39
C VAL A 65 -10.90 -10.11 -10.79
N ARG A 66 -11.49 -11.25 -10.39
CA ARG A 66 -10.76 -12.41 -9.84
C ARG A 66 -9.64 -12.88 -10.77
N LYS A 67 -9.93 -13.07 -12.06
CA LYS A 67 -8.92 -13.45 -13.08
C LYS A 67 -7.79 -12.41 -13.21
N ARG A 68 -8.06 -11.12 -12.99
CA ARG A 68 -7.05 -10.07 -13.05
C ARG A 68 -6.21 -9.98 -11.78
N VAL A 69 -6.80 -10.21 -10.61
CA VAL A 69 -6.05 -10.28 -9.34
C VAL A 69 -4.98 -11.38 -9.42
N PHE A 70 -5.34 -12.58 -9.91
CA PHE A 70 -4.38 -13.68 -10.09
C PHE A 70 -3.26 -13.37 -11.10
N LYS A 71 -3.48 -12.46 -12.05
CA LYS A 71 -2.44 -11.99 -12.98
C LYS A 71 -1.52 -10.93 -12.38
N GLY A 72 -1.84 -10.44 -11.18
CA GLY A 72 -1.16 -9.34 -10.51
C GLY A 72 -1.85 -8.00 -10.72
N ILE A 73 -1.95 -7.25 -9.62
CA ILE A 73 -2.43 -5.87 -9.61
C ILE A 73 -1.22 -4.95 -9.85
N PRO A 74 -1.26 -4.08 -10.89
CA PRO A 74 -0.19 -3.14 -11.17
C PRO A 74 0.09 -2.20 -10.01
N GLU A 75 1.36 -1.81 -9.87
CA GLU A 75 1.84 -1.04 -8.72
C GLU A 75 1.05 0.25 -8.51
N LYS A 76 1.00 1.05 -9.58
CA LYS A 76 0.48 2.43 -9.58
C LYS A 76 -0.98 2.57 -9.13
N ILE A 77 -1.72 1.47 -9.10
CA ILE A 77 -3.16 1.46 -8.77
C ILE A 77 -3.50 0.47 -7.67
N ARG A 78 -2.52 -0.23 -7.09
CA ARG A 78 -2.79 -1.32 -6.13
C ARG A 78 -3.58 -0.84 -4.93
N GLY A 79 -3.23 0.31 -4.36
CA GLY A 79 -3.98 0.92 -3.26
C GLY A 79 -5.46 1.08 -3.60
N LYS A 80 -5.79 1.68 -4.75
CA LYS A 80 -7.20 1.88 -5.18
C LYS A 80 -7.95 0.56 -5.37
N VAL A 81 -7.28 -0.44 -5.95
CA VAL A 81 -7.88 -1.77 -6.16
C VAL A 81 -8.15 -2.47 -4.83
N TRP A 82 -7.19 -2.43 -3.89
CA TRP A 82 -7.38 -3.01 -2.56
C TRP A 82 -8.50 -2.30 -1.79
N CYS A 83 -8.57 -0.97 -1.82
CA CYS A 83 -9.68 -0.24 -1.20
C CYS A 83 -11.03 -0.70 -1.74
N LYS A 84 -11.14 -0.91 -3.06
CA LYS A 84 -12.39 -1.37 -3.67
C LYS A 84 -12.71 -2.84 -3.36
N LEU A 85 -11.70 -3.72 -3.34
CA LEU A 85 -11.89 -5.15 -3.01
C LEU A 85 -12.30 -5.37 -1.56
N LEU A 86 -11.76 -4.59 -0.64
CA LEU A 86 -12.03 -4.66 0.80
C LEU A 86 -13.24 -3.81 1.21
N ASN A 87 -13.95 -3.20 0.26
CA ASN A 87 -15.05 -2.27 0.52
C ASN A 87 -14.70 -1.19 1.57
N LEU A 88 -13.46 -0.68 1.54
CA LEU A 88 -12.95 0.21 2.59
C LEU A 88 -13.81 1.46 2.76
N GLU A 89 -14.39 2.01 1.70
CA GLU A 89 -15.30 3.16 1.79
C GLU A 89 -16.50 2.89 2.70
N GLN A 90 -17.11 1.71 2.59
CA GLN A 90 -18.25 1.31 3.41
C GLN A 90 -17.80 1.05 4.86
N VAL A 91 -16.68 0.36 5.04
CA VAL A 91 -16.12 0.06 6.37
C VAL A 91 -15.75 1.36 7.09
N MET A 92 -15.06 2.28 6.42
CA MET A 92 -14.65 3.56 6.99
C MET A 92 -15.85 4.45 7.35
N LYS A 93 -16.94 4.36 6.57
CA LYS A 93 -18.19 5.07 6.88
C LYS A 93 -18.93 4.43 8.06
N ALA A 94 -18.97 3.10 8.14
CA ALA A 94 -19.61 2.38 9.23
C ALA A 94 -18.87 2.57 10.56
N GLU A 95 -17.54 2.62 10.51
CA GLU A 95 -16.64 2.74 11.66
C GLU A 95 -15.94 4.12 11.69
N GLU A 96 -16.71 5.18 11.43
CA GLU A 96 -16.16 6.54 11.39
C GLU A 96 -15.49 6.91 12.73
N GLY A 97 -14.29 7.47 12.66
CA GLY A 97 -13.52 7.86 13.84
C GLY A 97 -12.89 6.70 14.63
N LYS A 98 -13.16 5.43 14.27
CA LYS A 98 -12.65 4.25 15.00
C LYS A 98 -11.13 4.28 15.18
N TYR A 99 -10.39 4.57 14.11
CA TYR A 99 -8.93 4.66 14.17
C TYR A 99 -8.42 5.70 15.18
N LYS A 100 -9.03 6.90 15.21
CA LYS A 100 -8.65 7.95 16.17
C LYS A 100 -8.91 7.51 17.61
N LYS A 101 -10.06 6.90 17.87
CA LYS A 101 -10.40 6.33 19.18
C LYS A 101 -9.40 5.25 19.60
N MET A 102 -9.01 4.35 18.70
CA MET A 102 -8.03 3.30 19.01
C MET A 102 -6.65 3.88 19.32
N LEU A 103 -6.22 4.93 18.61
CA LEU A 103 -4.98 5.65 18.92
C LEU A 103 -5.02 6.32 20.29
N GLU A 104 -6.13 6.95 20.66
CA GLU A 104 -6.30 7.57 21.98
C GLU A 104 -6.24 6.52 23.10
N LEU A 105 -6.94 5.40 22.93
CA LEU A 105 -6.85 4.28 23.87
C LEU A 105 -5.44 3.74 23.96
N ALA A 106 -4.75 3.59 22.83
CA ALA A 106 -3.39 3.07 22.79
C ALA A 106 -2.40 3.95 23.57
N ARG A 107 -2.52 5.27 23.46
CA ARG A 107 -1.67 6.23 24.20
C ARG A 107 -1.82 6.11 25.71
N ASN A 108 -3.01 5.77 26.18
CA ASN A 108 -3.32 5.72 27.60
C ASN A 108 -3.13 4.31 28.19
N TRP A 109 -3.32 3.26 27.40
CA TRP A 109 -3.51 1.90 27.92
C TRP A 109 -2.73 0.79 27.18
N SER A 110 -2.02 1.07 26.08
CA SER A 110 -1.34 0.00 25.34
C SER A 110 -0.18 -0.59 26.14
N THR A 111 -0.23 -1.89 26.39
CA THR A 111 0.88 -2.68 26.96
C THR A 111 1.96 -2.99 25.91
N GLU A 112 1.58 -3.02 24.64
CA GLU A 112 2.43 -3.46 23.52
C GLU A 112 3.32 -2.35 22.95
N ALA A 113 3.07 -1.09 23.30
CA ALA A 113 3.76 0.07 22.74
C ALA A 113 5.29 -0.05 22.76
N ARG A 114 5.87 -0.53 23.88
CA ARG A 114 7.33 -0.67 24.01
C ARG A 114 7.90 -1.75 23.09
N GLN A 115 7.17 -2.85 22.90
CA GLN A 115 7.59 -3.94 22.02
C GLN A 115 7.47 -3.51 20.56
N ILE A 116 6.33 -2.94 20.17
CA ILE A 116 6.08 -2.39 18.83
C ILE A 116 7.16 -1.38 18.45
N ASP A 117 7.54 -0.48 19.36
CA ASP A 117 8.58 0.53 19.10
C ASP A 117 9.96 -0.09 18.79
N LYS A 118 10.36 -1.13 19.54
CA LYS A 118 11.59 -1.89 19.27
C LYS A 118 11.50 -2.63 17.93
N ASP A 119 10.34 -3.18 17.60
CA ASP A 119 10.09 -3.92 16.36
C ASP A 119 10.18 -3.01 15.14
N VAL A 120 9.50 -1.86 15.19
CA VAL A 120 9.52 -0.85 14.13
C VAL A 120 10.95 -0.36 13.88
N ASN A 121 11.76 -0.15 14.92
CA ASN A 121 13.14 0.30 14.74
C ASN A 121 14.06 -0.73 14.05
N ARG A 122 13.81 -2.03 14.24
CA ARG A 122 14.66 -3.08 13.63
C ARG A 122 14.21 -3.51 12.23
N GLN A 123 12.98 -3.20 11.83
CA GLN A 123 12.43 -3.53 10.52
C GLN A 123 12.84 -2.48 9.47
N PHE A 124 13.04 -2.92 8.23
CA PHE A 124 13.27 -2.04 7.07
C PHE A 124 14.47 -1.07 7.20
N ARG A 125 15.58 -1.51 7.81
CA ARG A 125 16.81 -0.69 7.96
C ARG A 125 17.44 -0.27 6.64
N ASP A 126 17.24 -1.06 5.59
CA ASP A 126 17.71 -0.77 4.23
C ASP A 126 16.65 -0.02 3.41
N HIS A 127 15.64 0.58 4.04
CA HIS A 127 14.60 1.31 3.35
C HIS A 127 14.70 2.81 3.62
N ILE A 128 14.72 3.64 2.58
CA ILE A 128 14.98 5.06 2.69
C ILE A 128 14.01 5.78 3.65
N PHE A 129 12.75 5.37 3.66
CA PHE A 129 11.73 5.97 4.53
C PHE A 129 11.70 5.42 5.96
N TYR A 130 12.27 4.24 6.23
CA TYR A 130 12.19 3.58 7.54
C TYR A 130 13.56 3.48 8.25
N ARG A 131 14.67 3.76 7.57
CA ARG A 131 16.02 3.65 8.14
C ARG A 131 16.31 4.63 9.28
N GLU A 132 15.66 5.78 9.29
CA GLU A 132 15.84 6.80 10.32
C GLU A 132 14.89 6.55 11.49
N ARG A 133 15.44 6.54 12.70
CA ARG A 133 14.68 6.36 13.92
C ARG A 133 13.67 7.49 14.09
N TYR A 134 12.42 7.13 14.35
CA TYR A 134 11.30 8.09 14.49
C TYR A 134 11.01 8.90 13.21
N SER A 135 11.37 8.40 12.02
CA SER A 135 10.91 8.97 10.75
C SER A 135 9.38 9.05 10.69
N ASP A 136 8.82 9.89 9.80
CA ASP A 136 7.37 9.97 9.63
C ASP A 136 6.74 8.61 9.30
N MET A 137 7.43 7.78 8.49
CA MET A 137 6.93 6.45 8.16
C MET A 137 7.04 5.46 9.32
N GLN A 138 8.12 5.51 10.12
CA GLN A 138 8.18 4.70 11.36
C GLN A 138 7.06 5.10 12.32
N ARG A 139 6.82 6.41 12.52
CA ARG A 139 5.73 6.90 13.36
C ARG A 139 4.36 6.48 12.84
N SER A 140 4.16 6.54 11.52
CA SER A 140 2.93 6.07 10.88
C SER A 140 2.69 4.56 11.10
N LEU A 141 3.73 3.74 10.87
CA LEU A 141 3.66 2.29 11.10
C LEU A 141 3.40 1.97 12.58
N PHE A 142 4.12 2.62 13.49
CA PHE A 142 3.89 2.51 14.93
C PHE A 142 2.44 2.82 15.30
N ASN A 143 1.89 3.93 14.80
CA ASN A 143 0.51 4.34 15.08
C ASN A 143 -0.51 3.30 14.60
N VAL A 144 -0.33 2.73 13.40
CA VAL A 144 -1.23 1.68 12.90
C VAL A 144 -1.18 0.43 13.77
N LEU A 145 0.03 -0.02 14.13
CA LEU A 145 0.22 -1.23 14.94
C LEU A 145 -0.35 -1.06 16.36
N VAL A 146 -0.07 0.07 17.01
CA VAL A 146 -0.53 0.31 18.37
C VAL A 146 -2.05 0.50 18.41
N ALA A 147 -2.64 1.18 17.41
CA ALA A 147 -4.09 1.27 17.28
C ALA A 147 -4.72 -0.10 17.06
N TYR A 148 -4.10 -0.96 16.25
CA TYR A 148 -4.60 -2.31 16.00
C TYR A 148 -4.56 -3.17 17.26
N SER A 149 -3.52 -3.07 18.09
CA SER A 149 -3.43 -3.79 19.38
C SER A 149 -4.59 -3.46 20.33
N MET A 150 -5.14 -2.24 20.26
CA MET A 150 -6.33 -1.86 21.04
C MET A 150 -7.65 -2.27 20.38
N TYR A 151 -7.65 -2.39 19.04
CA TYR A 151 -8.83 -2.82 18.30
C TYR A 151 -9.08 -4.32 18.45
N ASN A 152 -8.02 -5.12 18.51
CA ASN A 152 -8.08 -6.57 18.64
C ASN A 152 -7.12 -7.02 19.75
N SER A 153 -7.56 -6.89 21.00
CA SER A 153 -6.74 -7.13 22.19
C SER A 153 -6.48 -8.62 22.49
N GLU A 154 -7.07 -9.53 21.73
CA GLU A 154 -6.90 -10.99 21.91
C GLU A 154 -5.79 -11.58 21.01
N VAL A 155 -5.19 -10.77 20.15
CA VAL A 155 -4.13 -11.16 19.19
C VAL A 155 -2.83 -10.47 19.56
#